data_AF-A0A969PBX0-F1
#
_entry.id   AF-A0A969PBX0-F1
#
_cell.length_a   1.000
_cell.length_b   1.000
_cell.length_c   1.000
_cell.angle_alpha   90.00
_cell.angle_beta   90.00
_cell.angle_gamma   90.00
#
_symmetry.space_group_name_H-M   'P 1'
#
loop_
_entity.id
_entity.type
_entity.pdbx_description
1 polymer ?
#
loop_
_entity_poly.entity_id
_entity_poly.type
_entity_poly.pdbx_seq_one_letter_code
_entity_poly.pdbx_strand_id
1 'polypeptide(L)'
;MVQAPKTPQSKRFQPFLELVQDSGIHSNGTIQETIVSLVFQEGSAAARRIVENSVSAVIEQQKKGNCRNPGGMLVAGLRRGFTANEAKREARKKEHQKPKEPHDPERFEFPLSPPSFNQVAASINQAIFRSDRGFALYKLQTLWDQGFHDLVEELCITFKRDWQFHITNQGVRDVASDRPGG
;
A
#
# COMPACT_ATOMS: atom_id res chain seq x y z
N MET A 1 -6.98 45.38 21.65
CA MET A 1 -7.74 44.18 21.26
C MET A 1 -8.32 44.42 19.87
N VAL A 2 -7.67 43.91 18.82
CA VAL A 2 -8.12 44.14 17.44
C VAL A 2 -9.11 43.03 17.08
N GLN A 3 -10.38 43.38 16.95
CA GLN A 3 -11.37 42.50 16.35
C GLN A 3 -11.07 42.39 14.86
N ALA A 4 -10.71 41.18 14.42
CA ALA A 4 -10.56 40.89 13.00
C ALA A 4 -11.94 40.89 12.31
N PRO A 5 -12.05 41.44 11.09
CA PRO A 5 -13.32 41.58 10.39
C PRO A 5 -13.91 40.20 10.06
N LYS A 6 -15.17 39.95 10.46
CA LYS A 6 -15.95 38.77 10.09
C LYS A 6 -16.38 38.88 8.61
N THR A 7 -15.55 38.38 7.72
CA THR A 7 -15.81 38.37 6.26
C THR A 7 -16.94 37.39 5.91
N PRO A 8 -17.81 37.70 4.92
CA PRO A 8 -18.93 36.85 4.48
C PRO A 8 -18.51 35.50 3.86
N GLN A 9 -17.22 35.34 3.55
CA GLN A 9 -16.65 34.09 3.05
C GLN A 9 -16.73 32.94 4.07
N SER A 10 -16.77 33.26 5.36
CA SER A 10 -16.85 32.29 6.46
C SER A 10 -18.00 31.29 6.30
N LYS A 11 -19.19 31.71 5.84
CA LYS A 11 -20.36 30.81 5.73
C LYS A 11 -20.21 29.68 4.70
N ARG A 12 -19.46 29.88 3.61
CA ARG A 12 -19.28 28.85 2.56
C ARG A 12 -18.30 27.75 2.97
N PHE A 13 -17.33 28.09 3.82
CA PHE A 13 -16.29 27.17 4.27
C PHE A 13 -16.58 26.58 5.66
N GLN A 14 -17.57 27.15 6.37
CA GLN A 14 -18.02 26.69 7.68
C GLN A 14 -18.29 25.19 7.76
N PRO A 15 -18.99 24.55 6.78
CA PRO A 15 -19.29 23.12 6.87
C PRO A 15 -18.04 22.23 6.85
N PHE A 16 -16.96 22.68 6.21
CA PHE A 16 -15.69 21.95 6.18
C PHE A 16 -14.92 22.09 7.50
N LEU A 17 -15.03 23.26 8.14
CA LEU A 17 -14.41 23.52 9.43
C LEU A 17 -15.14 22.81 10.57
N GLU A 18 -16.47 22.74 10.50
CA GLU A 18 -17.30 21.92 11.41
C GLU A 18 -16.91 20.45 11.31
N LEU A 19 -16.76 19.91 10.08
CA LEU A 19 -16.35 18.52 9.87
C LEU A 19 -14.98 18.19 10.49
N VAL A 20 -14.05 19.15 10.45
CA VAL A 20 -12.74 19.02 11.11
C VAL A 20 -12.87 19.12 12.64
N GLN A 21 -13.70 20.02 13.15
CA GLN A 21 -13.91 20.18 14.60
C GLN A 21 -14.65 18.99 15.22
N ASP A 22 -15.66 18.45 14.55
CA ASP A 22 -16.41 17.25 14.96
C ASP A 22 -15.51 16.02 15.08
N SER A 23 -14.38 16.01 14.36
CA SER A 23 -13.37 14.95 14.47
C SER A 23 -12.39 15.12 15.65
N GLY A 24 -12.57 16.16 16.46
CA GLY A 24 -11.69 16.49 17.60
C GLY A 24 -10.38 17.16 17.19
N ILE A 25 -10.26 17.62 15.93
CA ILE A 25 -9.07 18.32 15.43
C ILE A 25 -9.31 19.83 15.52
N HIS A 26 -8.43 20.54 16.23
CA HIS A 26 -8.49 22.00 16.28
C HIS A 26 -8.07 22.60 14.94
N SER A 27 -8.97 23.37 14.32
CA SER A 27 -8.66 24.11 13.11
C SER A 27 -7.77 25.32 13.42
N ASN A 28 -6.67 25.47 12.67
CA ASN A 28 -5.77 26.62 12.72
C ASN A 28 -5.78 27.35 11.37
N GLY A 29 -5.11 28.51 11.29
CA GLY A 29 -5.07 29.33 10.06
C GLY A 29 -4.60 28.54 8.84
N THR A 30 -3.59 27.69 8.98
CA THR A 30 -3.07 26.86 7.88
C THR A 30 -4.10 25.85 7.37
N ILE A 31 -4.88 25.22 8.25
CA ILE A 31 -5.96 24.31 7.85
C ILE A 31 -7.04 25.08 7.10
N GLN A 32 -7.43 26.25 7.60
CA GLN A 32 -8.43 27.10 6.95
C GLN A 32 -7.98 27.53 5.55
N GLU A 33 -6.76 28.04 5.41
CA GLU A 33 -6.17 28.41 4.13
C GLU A 33 -6.12 27.23 3.16
N THR A 34 -5.70 26.05 3.64
CA THR A 34 -5.60 24.85 2.81
C THR A 34 -6.97 24.40 2.30
N ILE A 35 -8.01 24.46 3.14
CA ILE A 35 -9.39 24.13 2.75
C ILE A 35 -9.91 25.15 1.72
N VAL A 36 -9.65 26.44 1.93
CA VAL A 36 -10.05 27.48 0.99
C VAL A 36 -9.39 27.26 -0.37
N SER A 37 -8.07 27.06 -0.41
CA SER A 37 -7.34 26.73 -1.64
C SER A 37 -7.89 25.48 -2.33
N LEU A 38 -8.19 24.43 -1.57
CA LEU A 38 -8.75 23.19 -2.09
C LEU A 38 -10.12 23.39 -2.75
N VAL A 39 -11.01 24.15 -2.11
CA VAL A 39 -12.35 24.46 -2.67
C VAL A 39 -12.24 25.31 -3.93
N PHE A 40 -11.27 26.24 -3.99
CA PHE A 40 -11.02 27.04 -5.19
C PHE A 40 -10.46 26.20 -6.35
N GLN A 41 -9.63 25.19 -6.07
CA GLN A 41 -8.99 24.35 -7.10
C GLN A 41 -9.91 23.25 -7.62
N GLU A 42 -10.54 22.49 -6.73
CA GLU A 42 -11.26 21.25 -7.05
C GLU A 42 -12.79 21.43 -7.09
N GLY A 43 -13.28 22.56 -6.57
CA GLY A 43 -14.71 22.79 -6.36
C GLY A 43 -15.24 22.16 -5.07
N SER A 44 -16.38 22.67 -4.61
CA SER A 44 -16.93 22.38 -3.26
C SER A 44 -17.21 20.88 -3.01
N ALA A 45 -17.74 20.16 -4.00
CA ALA A 45 -18.09 18.74 -3.86
C ALA A 45 -16.85 17.83 -3.75
N ALA A 46 -15.83 18.08 -4.57
CA ALA A 46 -14.58 17.32 -4.53
C ALA A 46 -13.76 17.65 -3.27
N ALA A 47 -13.67 18.93 -2.91
CA ALA A 47 -13.03 19.36 -1.68
C ALA A 47 -13.66 18.70 -0.44
N ARG A 48 -14.99 18.50 -0.44
CA ARG A 48 -15.69 17.86 0.69
C ARG A 48 -15.25 16.43 0.88
N ARG A 49 -15.20 15.65 -0.21
CA ARG A 49 -14.72 14.26 -0.18
C ARG A 49 -13.27 14.17 0.30
N ILE A 50 -12.42 15.08 -0.17
CA ILE A 50 -11.00 15.13 0.23
C ILE A 50 -10.86 15.46 1.71
N VAL A 51 -11.65 16.40 2.24
CA VAL A 51 -11.67 16.73 3.68
C VAL A 51 -12.15 15.52 4.49
N GLU A 52 -13.27 14.89 4.11
CA GLU A 52 -13.82 13.69 4.78
C GLU A 52 -12.81 12.52 4.79
N ASN A 53 -12.14 12.27 3.67
CA ASN A 53 -11.12 11.22 3.54
C ASN A 53 -9.88 11.54 4.39
N SER A 54 -9.45 12.80 4.41
CA SER A 54 -8.31 13.26 5.20
C SER A 54 -8.59 13.17 6.70
N VAL A 55 -9.78 13.61 7.14
CA VAL A 55 -10.24 13.49 8.53
C VAL A 55 -10.31 12.01 8.95
N SER A 56 -10.91 11.16 8.12
CA SER A 56 -11.00 9.71 8.39
C SER A 56 -9.62 9.06 8.56
N ALA A 57 -8.65 9.44 7.73
CA ALA A 57 -7.28 8.94 7.82
C ALA A 57 -6.60 9.37 9.14
N VAL A 58 -6.82 10.62 9.58
CA VAL A 58 -6.28 11.12 10.85
C VAL A 58 -6.88 10.37 12.02
N ILE A 59 -8.20 10.21 12.06
CA ILE A 59 -8.90 9.44 13.12
C ILE A 59 -8.38 8.00 13.19
N GLU A 60 -8.18 7.34 12.05
CA GLU A 60 -7.66 5.98 12.01
C GLU A 60 -6.25 5.89 12.61
N GLN A 61 -5.37 6.84 12.29
CA GLN A 61 -4.02 6.86 12.86
C GLN A 61 -4.01 7.26 14.33
N GLN A 62 -4.93 8.10 14.79
CA GLN A 62 -5.13 8.39 16.21
C GLN A 62 -5.56 7.13 16.97
N LYS A 63 -6.53 6.37 16.44
CA LYS A 63 -6.98 5.09 17.04
C LYS A 63 -5.86 4.06 17.14
N LYS A 64 -4.92 4.06 16.19
CA LYS A 64 -3.74 3.17 16.19
C LYS A 64 -2.60 3.68 17.08
N GLY A 65 -2.71 4.85 17.70
CA GLY A 65 -1.64 5.45 18.51
C GLY A 65 -0.45 6.00 17.70
N ASN A 66 -0.55 6.07 16.38
CA ASN A 66 0.54 6.47 15.49
C ASN A 66 0.49 7.96 15.10
N CYS A 67 -0.52 8.70 15.56
CA CYS A 67 -0.69 10.11 15.24
C CYS A 67 -0.11 11.02 16.33
N ARG A 68 1.10 11.55 16.11
CA ARG A 68 1.74 12.53 17.02
C ARG A 68 1.24 13.97 16.82
N ASN A 69 0.83 14.31 15.60
CA ASN A 69 0.35 15.65 15.24
C ASN A 69 -0.85 15.55 14.26
N PRO A 70 -2.09 15.55 14.78
CA PRO A 70 -3.31 15.43 13.98
C PRO A 70 -3.49 16.57 12.97
N GLY A 71 -3.18 17.81 13.37
CA GLY A 71 -3.30 18.98 12.49
C GLY A 71 -2.32 18.95 11.33
N GLY A 72 -1.06 18.60 11.60
CA GLY A 72 -0.05 18.44 10.55
C GLY A 72 -0.38 17.31 9.58
N MET A 73 -0.90 16.19 10.10
CA MET A 73 -1.34 15.07 9.28
C MET A 73 -2.56 15.43 8.42
N LEU A 74 -3.52 16.19 8.95
CA LEU A 74 -4.67 16.69 8.22
C LEU A 74 -4.24 17.58 7.05
N VAL A 75 -3.36 18.57 7.29
CA VAL A 75 -2.85 19.46 6.24
C VAL A 75 -2.12 18.68 5.14
N ALA A 76 -1.31 17.69 5.52
CA ALA A 76 -0.67 16.81 4.55
C ALA A 76 -1.70 15.99 3.75
N GLY A 77 -2.79 15.59 4.41
CA GLY A 77 -3.95 14.92 3.80
C GLY A 77 -4.62 15.76 2.72
N LEU A 78 -4.96 16.99 3.09
CA LEU A 78 -5.63 17.97 2.23
C LEU A 78 -4.76 18.36 1.02
N ARG A 79 -3.47 18.62 1.22
CA ARG A 79 -2.54 19.00 0.14
C ARG A 79 -2.27 17.88 -0.86
N ARG A 80 -2.24 16.63 -0.39
CA ARG A 80 -2.00 15.46 -1.26
C ARG A 80 -3.27 14.97 -1.93
N GLY A 81 -4.43 15.52 -1.61
CA GLY A 81 -5.72 15.07 -2.12
C GLY A 81 -5.94 13.59 -1.81
N PHE A 82 -5.85 13.19 -0.53
CA PHE A 82 -5.98 11.78 -0.12
C PHE A 82 -7.25 11.13 -0.70
N THR A 83 -7.09 10.42 -1.82
CA THR A 83 -8.06 9.50 -2.43
C THR A 83 -7.84 8.04 -1.99
N ALA A 84 -6.73 7.81 -1.26
CA ALA A 84 -6.20 6.48 -1.01
C ALA A 84 -7.10 5.58 -0.13
N ASN A 85 -7.93 6.15 0.74
CA ASN A 85 -8.78 5.34 1.62
C ASN A 85 -10.07 4.88 0.92
N GLU A 86 -10.68 5.69 0.05
CA GLU A 86 -11.75 5.22 -0.83
C GLU A 86 -11.23 4.22 -1.86
N ALA A 87 -10.08 4.48 -2.51
CA ALA A 87 -9.50 3.53 -3.46
C ALA A 87 -9.14 2.18 -2.81
N LYS A 88 -8.56 2.17 -1.60
CA LYS A 88 -8.30 0.93 -0.85
C LYS A 88 -9.59 0.27 -0.34
N ARG A 89 -10.61 1.04 0.04
CA ARG A 89 -11.90 0.51 0.51
C ARG A 89 -12.74 -0.04 -0.65
N GLU A 90 -12.71 0.58 -1.82
CA GLU A 90 -13.32 0.06 -3.05
C GLU A 90 -12.58 -1.19 -3.54
N ALA A 91 -11.25 -1.21 -3.51
CA ALA A 91 -10.46 -2.41 -3.80
C ALA A 91 -10.86 -3.57 -2.88
N ARG A 92 -10.97 -3.31 -1.56
CA ARG A 92 -11.41 -4.32 -0.58
C ARG A 92 -12.89 -4.72 -0.71
N LYS A 93 -13.78 -3.79 -1.09
CA LYS A 93 -15.20 -4.10 -1.36
C LYS A 93 -15.36 -4.97 -2.59
N LYS A 94 -14.60 -4.73 -3.66
CA LYS A 94 -14.55 -5.61 -4.85
C LYS A 94 -14.01 -7.00 -4.50
N GLU A 95 -13.05 -7.07 -3.57
CA GLU A 95 -12.49 -8.33 -3.09
C GLU A 95 -13.49 -9.14 -2.23
N HIS A 96 -14.31 -8.46 -1.41
CA HIS A 96 -15.33 -9.10 -0.55
C HIS A 96 -16.67 -9.40 -1.26
N GLN A 97 -16.87 -8.90 -2.48
CA GLN A 97 -18.03 -9.22 -3.32
C GLN A 97 -17.76 -10.36 -4.30
N LYS A 98 -16.57 -10.99 -4.28
CA LYS A 98 -16.44 -12.33 -4.84
C LYS A 98 -17.22 -13.29 -3.95
N PRO A 99 -18.14 -14.11 -4.48
CA PRO A 99 -18.85 -15.09 -3.68
C PRO A 99 -17.81 -15.98 -2.99
N LYS A 100 -17.89 -16.10 -1.66
CA LYS A 100 -17.28 -17.24 -0.97
C LYS A 100 -18.08 -18.46 -1.42
N GLU A 101 -17.63 -19.12 -2.48
CA GLU A 101 -18.20 -20.41 -2.83
C GLU A 101 -17.92 -21.42 -1.69
N PRO A 102 -18.86 -22.33 -1.41
CA PRO A 102 -18.72 -23.28 -0.32
C PRO A 102 -17.55 -24.23 -0.59
N HIS A 103 -16.80 -24.55 0.47
CA HIS A 103 -15.79 -25.61 0.45
C HIS A 103 -16.46 -26.94 0.08
N ASP A 104 -16.31 -27.36 -1.17
CA ASP A 104 -16.69 -28.68 -1.68
C ASP A 104 -15.37 -29.42 -2.00
N PRO A 105 -15.00 -30.49 -1.26
CA PRO A 105 -13.66 -31.08 -1.31
C PRO A 105 -13.34 -31.86 -2.62
N GLU A 106 -14.22 -31.83 -3.63
CA GLU A 106 -14.04 -32.56 -4.90
C GLU A 106 -14.11 -31.67 -6.16
N ARG A 107 -13.78 -30.38 -6.09
CA ARG A 107 -13.69 -29.51 -7.28
C ARG A 107 -12.26 -29.13 -7.64
N PHE A 108 -11.78 -29.78 -8.71
CA PHE A 108 -10.66 -29.43 -9.58
C PHE A 108 -10.10 -28.00 -9.40
N GLU A 109 -8.87 -27.92 -8.89
CA GLU A 109 -8.05 -26.71 -8.84
C GLU A 109 -7.73 -26.24 -10.27
N PHE A 110 -8.39 -25.16 -10.74
CA PHE A 110 -7.89 -24.35 -11.85
C PHE A 110 -7.00 -23.23 -11.30
N PRO A 111 -5.93 -22.83 -12.01
CA PRO A 111 -4.61 -22.70 -11.43
C PRO A 111 -4.44 -21.43 -10.59
N LEU A 112 -3.64 -21.56 -9.53
CA LEU A 112 -2.89 -20.46 -8.92
C LEU A 112 -2.37 -19.58 -10.07
N SER A 113 -2.85 -18.33 -10.15
CA SER A 113 -2.37 -17.41 -11.18
C SER A 113 -0.83 -17.41 -11.14
N PRO A 114 -0.16 -17.60 -12.30
CA PRO A 114 1.28 -17.79 -12.30
C PRO A 114 1.95 -16.59 -11.62
N PRO A 115 2.88 -16.83 -10.69
CA PRO A 115 3.54 -15.75 -9.97
C PRO A 115 4.27 -14.85 -10.96
N SER A 116 4.12 -13.54 -10.80
CA SER A 116 4.71 -12.57 -11.72
C SER A 116 6.24 -12.60 -11.63
N PHE A 117 6.93 -12.71 -12.77
CA PHE A 117 8.39 -12.66 -12.88
C PHE A 117 9.00 -11.54 -12.05
N ASN A 118 8.49 -10.31 -12.21
CA ASN A 118 9.02 -9.14 -11.51
C ASN A 118 8.84 -9.22 -9.99
N GLN A 119 7.73 -9.79 -9.52
CA GLN A 119 7.48 -9.95 -8.09
C GLN A 119 8.41 -10.99 -7.46
N VAL A 120 8.62 -12.11 -8.17
CA VAL A 120 9.55 -13.15 -7.72
C VAL A 120 10.98 -12.61 -7.73
N ALA A 121 11.41 -11.96 -8.81
CA ALA A 121 12.73 -11.36 -8.93
C ALA A 121 13.01 -10.32 -7.84
N ALA A 122 12.08 -9.39 -7.60
CA ALA A 122 12.23 -8.39 -6.55
C ALA A 122 12.37 -9.02 -5.16
N SER A 123 11.56 -10.05 -4.88
CA SER A 123 11.61 -10.76 -3.60
C SER A 123 12.92 -11.50 -3.40
N ILE A 124 13.47 -12.14 -4.43
CA ILE A 124 14.76 -12.84 -4.35
C ILE A 124 15.91 -11.84 -4.21
N ASN A 125 15.90 -10.77 -5.02
CA ASN A 125 16.90 -9.68 -4.91
C ASN A 125 16.94 -9.09 -3.49
N GLN A 126 15.78 -8.87 -2.88
CA GLN A 126 15.71 -8.37 -1.51
C GLN A 126 16.29 -9.37 -0.50
N ALA A 127 16.08 -10.67 -0.69
CA ALA A 127 16.63 -11.71 0.16
C ALA A 127 18.16 -11.80 0.02
N ILE A 128 18.68 -11.79 -1.21
CA ILE A 128 20.12 -11.76 -1.49
C ILE A 128 20.79 -10.51 -0.90
N PHE A 129 20.18 -9.34 -1.07
CA PHE A 129 20.68 -8.08 -0.49
C PHE A 129 20.75 -8.12 1.05
N ARG A 130 19.85 -8.86 1.70
CA ARG A 130 19.84 -9.09 3.15
C ARG A 130 20.72 -10.27 3.59
N SER A 131 21.49 -10.87 2.67
CA SER A 131 22.26 -12.09 2.90
C SER A 131 21.41 -13.30 3.34
N ASP A 132 20.10 -13.27 3.10
CA ASP A 132 19.17 -14.36 3.39
C ASP A 132 19.04 -15.29 2.16
N ARG A 133 20.13 -16.00 1.89
CA ARG A 133 20.19 -16.94 0.75
C ARG A 133 19.30 -18.16 0.94
N GLY A 134 19.08 -18.58 2.19
CA GLY A 134 18.21 -19.70 2.53
C GLY A 134 16.76 -19.44 2.11
N PHE A 135 16.24 -18.24 2.40
CA PHE A 135 14.90 -17.85 1.93
C PHE A 135 14.81 -17.79 0.40
N ALA A 136 15.83 -17.23 -0.26
CA ALA A 136 15.88 -17.15 -1.72
C ALA A 136 15.84 -18.55 -2.37
N LEU A 137 16.64 -19.49 -1.86
CA LEU A 137 16.66 -20.88 -2.32
C LEU A 137 15.32 -21.58 -2.09
N TYR A 138 14.79 -21.49 -0.87
CA TYR A 138 13.50 -22.10 -0.51
C TYR A 138 12.38 -21.62 -1.43
N LYS A 139 12.36 -20.32 -1.74
CA LYS A 139 11.35 -19.74 -2.64
C LYS A 139 11.47 -20.26 -4.07
N LEU A 140 12.68 -20.37 -4.59
CA LEU A 140 12.93 -20.94 -5.92
C LEU A 140 12.57 -22.43 -5.99
N GLN A 141 12.90 -23.20 -4.96
CA GLN A 141 12.54 -24.62 -4.85
C GLN A 141 11.03 -24.81 -4.75
N THR A 142 10.34 -23.98 -3.96
CA THR A 142 8.87 -24.03 -3.85
C THR A 142 8.21 -23.78 -5.21
N LEU A 143 8.72 -22.82 -6.00
CA LEU A 143 8.21 -22.55 -7.34
C LEU A 143 8.51 -23.69 -8.32
N TRP A 144 9.68 -24.32 -8.17
CA TRP A 144 10.05 -25.50 -8.92
C TRP A 144 9.07 -26.66 -8.65
N ASP A 145 8.83 -26.98 -7.37
CA ASP A 145 7.93 -28.07 -6.97
C ASP A 145 6.47 -27.82 -7.37
N GLN A 146 6.07 -26.56 -7.52
CA GLN A 146 4.76 -26.15 -8.03
C GLN A 146 4.64 -26.24 -9.57
N GLY A 147 5.71 -26.64 -10.27
CA GLY A 147 5.72 -26.82 -11.72
C GLY A 147 6.02 -25.56 -12.53
N PHE A 148 6.46 -24.47 -11.90
CA PHE A 148 6.83 -23.22 -12.60
C PHE A 148 8.28 -23.25 -13.11
N HIS A 149 8.68 -24.34 -13.77
CA HIS A 149 10.07 -24.54 -14.21
C HIS A 149 10.55 -23.45 -15.17
N ASP A 150 9.76 -23.11 -16.21
CA ASP A 150 10.12 -22.08 -17.20
C ASP A 150 10.43 -20.73 -16.55
N LEU A 151 9.62 -20.34 -15.57
CA LEU A 151 9.81 -19.09 -14.82
C LEU A 151 11.10 -19.14 -13.99
N VAL A 152 11.34 -20.24 -13.30
CA VAL A 152 12.54 -20.44 -12.47
C VAL A 152 13.80 -20.47 -13.33
N GLU A 153 13.74 -21.11 -14.49
CA GLU A 153 14.80 -21.11 -15.51
C GLU A 153 15.11 -19.70 -16.00
N GLU A 154 14.09 -18.97 -16.43
CA GLU A 154 14.25 -17.59 -16.91
C GLU A 154 14.88 -16.69 -15.84
N LEU A 155 14.42 -16.81 -14.58
CA LEU A 155 14.97 -16.05 -13.46
C LEU A 155 16.44 -16.41 -13.19
N CYS A 156 16.78 -17.71 -13.13
CA CYS A 156 18.15 -18.15 -12.87
C CYS A 156 19.12 -17.80 -14.01
N ILE A 157 18.66 -17.79 -15.26
CA ILE A 157 19.45 -17.36 -16.41
C ILE A 157 19.67 -15.84 -16.37
N THR A 158 18.61 -15.08 -16.15
CA THR A 158 18.65 -13.60 -16.15
C THR A 158 19.57 -13.07 -15.05
N PHE A 159 19.49 -13.65 -13.85
CA PHE A 159 20.24 -13.20 -12.68
C PHE A 159 21.42 -14.09 -12.32
N LYS A 160 21.93 -14.89 -13.28
CA LYS A 160 22.98 -15.91 -13.04
C LYS A 160 24.21 -15.37 -12.31
N ARG A 161 24.64 -14.16 -12.64
CA ARG A 161 25.84 -13.51 -12.04
C ARG A 161 25.61 -13.10 -10.59
N ASP A 162 24.43 -12.59 -10.29
CA ASP A 162 24.11 -11.97 -9.00
C ASP A 162 23.65 -13.01 -7.98
N TRP A 163 22.84 -13.97 -8.42
CA TRP A 163 22.21 -14.92 -7.52
C TRP A 163 23.05 -16.15 -7.28
N GLN A 164 23.80 -16.62 -8.29
CA GLN A 164 24.61 -17.84 -8.21
C GLN A 164 23.79 -19.09 -7.80
N PHE A 165 22.52 -19.15 -8.20
CA PHE A 165 21.73 -20.39 -8.14
C PHE A 165 21.89 -21.17 -9.44
N HIS A 166 21.85 -22.50 -9.36
CA HIS A 166 21.92 -23.39 -10.49
C HIS A 166 20.77 -24.38 -10.50
N ILE A 167 20.30 -24.72 -11.69
CA ILE A 167 19.19 -25.66 -11.89
C ILE A 167 19.78 -27.04 -12.15
N THR A 168 19.25 -28.04 -11.46
CA THR A 168 19.63 -29.45 -11.57
C THR A 168 18.41 -30.30 -11.86
N ASN A 169 18.61 -31.58 -12.17
CA ASN A 169 17.53 -32.55 -12.34
C ASN A 169 16.68 -32.75 -11.07
N GLN A 170 17.14 -32.27 -9.91
CA GLN A 170 16.45 -32.33 -8.63
C GLN A 170 15.88 -30.97 -8.19
N GLY A 171 15.95 -29.94 -9.04
CA GLY A 171 15.51 -28.58 -8.74
C GLY A 171 16.65 -27.59 -8.59
N VAL A 172 16.37 -26.47 -7.91
CA VAL A 172 17.30 -25.35 -7.75
C VAL A 172 18.25 -25.58 -6.57
N ARG A 173 19.53 -25.29 -6.77
CA ARG A 173 20.59 -25.40 -5.76
C ARG A 173 21.42 -24.12 -5.68
N ASP A 174 21.99 -23.89 -4.50
CA ASP A 174 22.88 -22.77 -4.24
C ASP A 174 24.35 -23.19 -4.46
N VAL A 175 25.08 -22.46 -5.30
CA VAL A 175 26.52 -22.68 -5.52
C VAL A 175 27.34 -22.39 -4.27
N ALA A 176 26.89 -21.50 -3.39
CA ALA A 176 27.58 -21.17 -2.15
C ALA A 176 27.53 -22.31 -1.11
N SER A 177 26.48 -23.14 -1.13
CA SER A 177 26.37 -24.30 -0.23
C SER A 177 27.16 -25.53 -0.69
N ASP A 178 27.57 -25.59 -1.97
CA ASP A 178 28.33 -26.70 -2.55
C ASP A 178 29.86 -26.50 -2.49
N ARG A 179 30.35 -25.44 -1.80
CA ARG A 179 31.80 -25.34 -1.52
C ARG A 179 32.15 -26.26 -0.34
N PRO A 180 32.91 -27.34 -0.53
CA PRO A 180 33.54 -28.02 0.60
C PRO A 180 34.51 -27.02 1.26
N GLY A 181 34.52 -27.03 2.60
CA GLY A 181 35.08 -25.99 3.46
C GLY A 181 36.41 -25.37 3.00
N GLY A 182 36.46 -24.04 3.10
CA GLY A 182 37.69 -23.28 3.32
C GLY A 182 37.72 -22.81 4.76
#